data_AF-A0A2V8P9C9-F1
#
_entry.id   AF-A0A2V8P9C9-F1
#
_cell.length_a   1.000
_cell.length_b   1.000
_cell.length_c   1.000
_cell.angle_alpha   90.00
_cell.angle_beta   90.00
_cell.angle_gamma   90.00
#
_symmetry.space_group_name_H-M   'P 1'
#
loop_
_entity.id
_entity.type
_entity.pdbx_description
1 polymer ?
#
loop_
_entity_poly.entity_id
_entity_poly.type
_entity_poly.pdbx_seq_one_letter_code
_entity_poly.pdbx_strand_id
1 'polypeptide(L)'
;MNVQTLKVDFQNSSPNLRGELQNSSSPSQLPPEGGMVLMTVLWIILIIAFISLTLAASVRVEVAAAQNSFDSERAFFMAKSAAEVLFRELQKPGSLAGSPVRREEDGAYIFPFDSGEVRAHLESNSGLIDVNAASDVLLASMFDSLGLDEQQRNELVDSILDWRDIDDVPHLNGAEVDDY
;
A
#
# COMPACT_ATOMS: atom_id res chain seq x y z
N MET A 1 74.27 -103.97 -28.73
CA MET A 1 74.92 -104.36 -27.46
C MET A 1 73.91 -104.15 -26.35
N ASN A 2 73.71 -105.19 -25.52
CA ASN A 2 72.78 -105.41 -24.39
C ASN A 2 72.16 -104.19 -23.67
N VAL A 3 70.84 -104.08 -23.48
CA VAL A 3 69.89 -104.83 -22.57
C VAL A 3 69.95 -104.36 -21.12
N GLN A 4 68.83 -103.80 -20.61
CA GLN A 4 68.10 -104.33 -19.44
C GLN A 4 66.75 -103.64 -19.25
N THR A 5 65.70 -104.45 -19.29
CA THR A 5 64.38 -104.26 -18.69
C THR A 5 64.47 -104.34 -17.16
N LEU A 6 63.58 -103.64 -16.43
CA LEU A 6 62.97 -104.15 -15.19
C LEU A 6 61.71 -103.35 -14.83
N LYS A 7 60.65 -104.11 -14.54
CA LYS A 7 59.32 -103.69 -14.11
C LYS A 7 59.26 -103.92 -12.60
N VAL A 8 58.81 -102.96 -11.79
CA VAL A 8 58.45 -103.19 -10.39
C VAL A 8 57.24 -102.33 -10.02
N ASP A 9 56.45 -102.88 -9.12
CA ASP A 9 55.01 -102.73 -8.94
C ASP A 9 54.69 -102.25 -7.51
N PHE A 10 53.47 -101.75 -7.33
CA PHE A 10 52.71 -101.56 -6.09
C PHE A 10 53.05 -100.50 -5.01
N GLN A 11 51.92 -99.86 -4.61
CA GLN A 11 51.48 -99.47 -3.26
C GLN A 11 51.80 -98.06 -2.71
N ASN A 12 50.74 -97.30 -2.40
CA ASN A 12 50.28 -97.01 -1.02
C ASN A 12 49.85 -95.54 -0.75
N SER A 13 48.76 -95.41 0.02
CA SER A 13 48.42 -94.35 1.00
C SER A 13 47.72 -93.05 0.56
N SER A 14 46.43 -92.96 0.91
CA SER A 14 45.58 -91.76 1.09
C SER A 14 46.15 -90.80 2.18
N PRO A 15 45.72 -89.51 2.26
CA PRO A 15 44.49 -89.16 2.99
C PRO A 15 43.71 -87.90 2.52
N ASN A 16 42.50 -87.76 3.06
CA ASN A 16 41.53 -86.66 2.92
C ASN A 16 42.07 -85.27 3.29
N LEU A 17 41.70 -84.23 2.52
CA LEU A 17 41.56 -82.87 3.02
C LEU A 17 40.31 -82.21 2.43
N ARG A 18 39.36 -81.91 3.32
CA ARG A 18 38.25 -80.97 3.13
C ARG A 18 38.82 -79.59 2.77
N GLY A 19 38.29 -78.97 1.73
CA GLY A 19 38.48 -77.55 1.42
C GLY A 19 37.15 -76.95 0.99
N GLU A 20 36.63 -76.07 1.83
CA GLU A 20 35.39 -75.32 1.67
C GLU A 20 35.40 -74.50 0.36
N LEU A 21 34.43 -74.74 -0.53
CA LEU A 21 34.15 -73.79 -1.60
C LEU A 21 33.18 -72.74 -1.03
N GLN A 22 33.79 -71.62 -0.66
CA GLN A 22 33.18 -70.38 -0.22
C GLN A 22 32.03 -69.96 -1.15
N ASN A 23 30.83 -69.93 -0.58
CA ASN A 23 29.68 -69.23 -1.10
C ASN A 23 29.95 -67.71 -1.03
N SER A 24 30.35 -67.09 -2.14
CA SER A 24 30.49 -65.64 -2.24
C SER A 24 29.13 -64.98 -2.44
N SER A 25 28.28 -65.02 -1.41
CA SER A 25 27.11 -64.15 -1.32
C SER A 25 27.60 -62.76 -0.90
N SER A 26 27.89 -61.90 -1.87
CA SER A 26 28.09 -60.47 -1.62
C SER A 26 26.77 -59.89 -1.11
N PRO A 27 26.70 -59.31 0.10
CA PRO A 27 25.50 -58.60 0.51
C PRO A 27 25.49 -57.29 -0.28
N SER A 28 24.53 -57.14 -1.21
CA SER A 28 24.20 -55.84 -1.80
C SER A 28 23.65 -54.94 -0.70
N GLN A 29 24.53 -54.21 -0.02
CA GLN A 29 24.15 -53.11 0.86
C GLN A 29 23.70 -51.96 -0.03
N LEU A 30 22.39 -51.90 -0.34
CA LEU A 30 21.78 -50.68 -0.83
C LEU A 30 21.96 -49.60 0.26
N PRO A 31 22.47 -48.40 -0.09
CA PRO A 31 22.65 -47.34 0.89
C PRO A 31 21.29 -46.99 1.54
N PRO A 32 21.24 -46.43 2.75
CA PRO A 32 19.98 -46.02 3.37
C PRO A 32 19.46 -44.76 2.64
N GLU A 33 18.67 -44.95 1.58
CA GLU A 33 18.24 -43.87 0.66
C GLU A 33 17.15 -42.96 1.26
N GLY A 34 16.63 -43.30 2.45
CA GLY A 34 15.53 -42.56 3.10
C GLY A 34 15.90 -41.16 3.62
N GLY A 35 17.18 -40.87 3.88
CA GLY A 35 17.61 -39.60 4.47
C GLY A 35 17.59 -38.40 3.49
N MET A 36 18.00 -38.61 2.23
CA MET A 36 18.04 -37.54 1.21
C MET A 36 16.65 -37.16 0.68
N VAL A 37 15.73 -38.13 0.59
CA VAL A 37 14.36 -37.89 0.13
C VAL A 37 13.63 -36.94 1.08
N LEU A 38 13.69 -37.20 2.39
CA LEU A 38 13.06 -36.35 3.38
C LEU A 38 13.60 -34.92 3.34
N MET A 39 14.91 -34.74 3.18
CA MET A 39 15.50 -33.41 3.06
C MET A 39 15.01 -32.65 1.82
N THR A 40 14.97 -33.32 0.67
CA THR A 40 14.49 -32.69 -0.57
C THR A 40 13.02 -32.25 -0.44
N VAL A 41 12.18 -33.10 0.16
CA VAL A 41 10.77 -32.77 0.43
C VAL A 41 10.64 -31.60 1.39
N LEU A 42 11.41 -31.59 2.49
CA LEU A 42 11.42 -30.47 3.44
C LEU A 42 11.85 -29.16 2.77
N TRP A 43 12.86 -29.21 1.88
CA TRP A 43 13.29 -28.04 1.12
C TRP A 43 12.21 -27.55 0.14
N ILE A 44 11.52 -28.44 -0.56
CA ILE A 44 10.41 -28.07 -1.45
C ILE A 44 9.27 -27.44 -0.65
N ILE A 45 8.88 -28.03 0.48
CA ILE A 45 7.85 -27.48 1.36
C ILE A 45 8.28 -26.11 1.90
N LEU A 46 9.54 -25.95 2.28
CA LEU A 46 10.07 -24.66 2.77
C LEU A 46 9.97 -23.57 1.70
N ILE A 47 10.33 -23.87 0.45
CA ILE A 47 10.24 -22.92 -0.66
C ILE A 47 8.78 -22.57 -0.95
N ILE A 48 7.89 -23.57 -1.01
CA ILE A 48 6.45 -23.35 -1.26
C ILE A 48 5.84 -22.52 -0.12
N ALA A 49 6.16 -22.83 1.13
CA ALA A 49 5.70 -22.08 2.29
C ALA A 49 6.17 -20.62 2.25
N PHE A 50 7.44 -20.40 1.89
CA PHE A 50 7.99 -19.06 1.74
C PHE A 50 7.27 -18.25 0.66
N ILE A 51 7.09 -18.82 -0.54
CA ILE A 51 6.34 -18.17 -1.63
C ILE A 51 4.91 -17.87 -1.21
N SER A 52 4.23 -18.86 -0.61
CA SER A 52 2.84 -18.71 -0.14
C SER A 52 2.70 -17.58 0.88
N LEU A 53 3.67 -17.43 1.79
CA LEU A 53 3.68 -16.37 2.80
C LEU A 53 3.84 -14.98 2.16
N THR A 54 4.74 -14.85 1.18
CA THR A 54 4.94 -13.57 0.47
C THR A 54 3.71 -13.15 -0.33
N LEU A 55 3.06 -14.09 -1.03
CA LEU A 55 1.82 -13.84 -1.77
C LEU A 55 0.68 -13.47 -0.84
N ALA A 56 0.52 -14.17 0.29
CA ALA A 56 -0.50 -13.84 1.29
C ALA A 56 -0.32 -12.41 1.84
N ALA A 57 0.93 -12.01 2.11
CA ALA A 57 1.24 -10.65 2.53
C ALA A 57 0.88 -9.62 1.43
N SER A 58 1.21 -9.91 0.17
CA SER A 58 0.90 -9.03 -0.98
C SER A 58 -0.60 -8.85 -1.17
N VAL A 59 -1.37 -9.94 -1.20
CA VAL A 59 -2.84 -9.90 -1.36
C VAL A 59 -3.48 -9.13 -0.21
N ARG A 60 -2.99 -9.29 1.03
CA ARG A 60 -3.51 -8.55 2.17
C ARG A 60 -3.35 -7.04 2.00
N VAL A 61 -2.22 -6.58 1.45
CA VAL A 61 -1.97 -5.16 1.18
C VAL A 61 -2.90 -4.66 0.06
N GLU A 62 -3.06 -5.42 -1.01
CA GLU A 62 -3.94 -5.05 -2.12
C GLU A 62 -5.42 -4.97 -1.70
N VAL A 63 -5.89 -5.94 -0.91
CA VAL A 63 -7.26 -5.91 -0.36
C VAL A 63 -7.44 -4.70 0.56
N ALA A 64 -6.47 -4.41 1.43
CA ALA A 64 -6.54 -3.24 2.31
C ALA A 64 -6.56 -1.93 1.49
N ALA A 65 -5.77 -1.85 0.43
CA ALA A 65 -5.77 -0.70 -0.47
C ALA A 65 -7.11 -0.55 -1.21
N ALA A 66 -7.66 -1.64 -1.74
CA ALA A 66 -8.96 -1.64 -2.41
C ALA A 66 -10.10 -1.23 -1.47
N GLN A 67 -10.09 -1.73 -0.23
CA GLN A 67 -11.04 -1.34 0.81
C GLN A 67 -10.94 0.15 1.14
N ASN A 68 -9.72 0.66 1.33
CA ASN A 68 -9.51 2.08 1.60
C ASN A 68 -9.98 2.98 0.45
N SER A 69 -9.73 2.58 -0.81
CA SER A 69 -10.26 3.30 -1.98
C SER A 69 -11.79 3.32 -1.98
N PHE A 70 -12.43 2.19 -1.70
CA PHE A 70 -13.89 2.10 -1.61
C PHE A 70 -14.45 2.95 -0.47
N ASP A 71 -13.83 2.91 0.70
CA ASP A 71 -14.24 3.72 1.86
C ASP A 71 -14.06 5.22 1.60
N SER A 72 -13.00 5.62 0.88
CA SER A 72 -12.78 7.00 0.46
C SER A 72 -13.86 7.48 -0.51
N GLU A 73 -14.22 6.69 -1.52
CA GLU A 73 -15.32 7.03 -2.44
C GLU A 73 -16.65 7.11 -1.70
N ARG A 74 -16.91 6.16 -0.80
CA ARG A 74 -18.11 6.15 0.04
C ARG A 74 -18.18 7.41 0.91
N ALA A 75 -17.08 7.80 1.55
CA ALA A 75 -17.00 9.03 2.33
C ALA A 75 -17.27 10.27 1.49
N PHE A 76 -16.71 10.33 0.28
CA PHE A 76 -16.97 11.42 -0.66
C PHE A 76 -18.45 11.53 -1.03
N PHE A 77 -19.11 10.42 -1.36
CA PHE A 77 -20.54 10.44 -1.70
C PHE A 77 -21.43 10.77 -0.50
N MET A 78 -21.08 10.30 0.70
CA MET A 78 -21.77 10.70 1.93
C MET A 78 -21.69 12.21 2.14
N ALA A 79 -20.48 12.79 2.06
CA ALA A 79 -20.27 14.23 2.20
C ALA A 79 -21.00 15.03 1.13
N LYS A 80 -20.94 14.60 -0.14
CA LYS A 80 -21.65 15.24 -1.25
C LYS A 80 -23.16 15.22 -1.04
N SER A 81 -23.72 14.12 -0.56
CA SER A 81 -25.15 14.01 -0.30
C SER A 81 -25.59 14.93 0.85
N ALA A 82 -24.79 15.03 1.92
CA ALA A 82 -25.03 15.95 3.01
C ALA A 82 -25.01 17.41 2.53
N ALA A 83 -24.02 17.78 1.70
CA ALA A 83 -23.93 19.12 1.11
C ALA A 83 -25.16 19.48 0.26
N GLU A 84 -25.64 18.57 -0.59
CA GLU A 84 -26.84 18.79 -1.41
C GLU A 84 -28.11 18.95 -0.56
N VAL A 85 -28.23 18.17 0.51
CA VAL A 85 -29.36 18.27 1.44
C VAL A 85 -29.30 19.59 2.22
N LEU A 86 -28.13 20.04 2.66
CA LEU A 86 -27.96 21.35 3.28
C LEU A 86 -28.23 22.49 2.32
N PHE A 87 -27.81 22.36 1.06
CA PHE A 87 -28.10 23.36 0.03
C PHE A 87 -29.61 23.50 -0.20
N ARG A 88 -30.34 22.38 -0.20
CA ARG A 88 -31.80 22.40 -0.24
C ARG A 88 -32.41 23.09 0.98
N GLU A 89 -31.85 22.88 2.16
CA GLU A 89 -32.29 23.54 3.39
C GLU A 89 -32.09 25.06 3.31
N LEU A 90 -30.98 25.52 2.72
CA LEU A 90 -30.75 26.96 2.48
C LEU A 90 -31.79 27.55 1.51
N GLN A 91 -32.15 26.81 0.46
CA GLN A 91 -33.16 27.27 -0.51
C GLN A 91 -34.59 27.24 0.05
N LYS A 92 -34.90 26.24 0.89
CA LYS A 92 -36.22 26.02 1.48
C LYS A 92 -36.05 25.68 2.96
N PRO A 93 -35.95 26.70 3.83
CA PRO A 93 -35.81 26.49 5.26
C PRO A 93 -36.94 25.61 5.83
N GLY A 94 -36.59 24.64 6.67
CA GLY A 94 -37.51 23.64 7.22
C GLY A 94 -37.71 22.41 6.32
N SER A 95 -36.99 22.28 5.21
CA SER A 95 -37.01 21.07 4.38
C SER A 95 -36.49 19.83 5.10
N LEU A 96 -35.68 20.01 6.14
CA LEU A 96 -35.20 18.93 7.01
C LEU A 96 -36.21 18.50 8.09
N ALA A 97 -37.38 19.13 8.19
CA ALA A 97 -38.37 18.76 9.19
C ALA A 97 -38.80 17.28 9.02
N GLY A 98 -38.61 16.48 10.07
CA GLY A 98 -38.90 15.03 10.05
C GLY A 98 -37.80 14.16 9.43
N SER A 99 -36.68 14.75 9.02
CA SER A 99 -35.47 14.04 8.59
C SER A 99 -34.74 13.42 9.80
N PRO A 100 -33.99 12.31 9.61
CA PRO A 100 -33.09 11.78 10.64
C PRO A 100 -31.86 12.68 10.91
N VAL A 101 -31.67 13.75 10.13
CA VAL A 101 -30.59 14.72 10.31
C VAL A 101 -30.79 15.47 11.63
N ARG A 102 -29.76 15.47 12.48
CA ARG A 102 -29.76 16.18 13.76
C ARG A 102 -28.99 17.48 13.64
N ARG A 103 -29.39 18.50 14.39
CA ARG A 103 -28.62 19.74 14.53
C ARG A 103 -28.09 19.83 15.96
N GLU A 104 -26.78 19.98 16.12
CA GLU A 104 -26.11 20.15 17.41
C GLU A 104 -26.09 21.64 17.84
N GLU A 105 -25.77 21.89 19.11
CA GLU A 105 -25.74 23.24 19.70
C GLU A 105 -24.66 24.14 19.09
N ASP A 106 -23.57 23.55 18.61
CA ASP A 106 -22.47 24.23 17.90
C ASP A 106 -22.84 24.62 16.45
N GLY A 107 -24.05 24.30 16.01
CA GLY A 107 -24.53 24.56 14.66
C GLY A 107 -24.19 23.48 13.64
N ALA A 108 -23.56 22.37 14.05
CA ALA A 108 -23.27 21.25 13.18
C ALA A 108 -24.54 20.48 12.78
N TYR A 109 -24.61 20.04 11.54
CA TYR A 109 -25.60 19.10 11.04
C TYR A 109 -25.00 17.70 10.98
N ILE A 110 -25.64 16.74 11.66
CA ILE A 110 -25.21 15.34 11.73
C ILE A 110 -26.11 14.49 10.86
N PHE A 111 -25.53 13.92 9.81
CA PHE A 111 -26.18 13.03 8.87
C PHE A 111 -25.83 11.58 9.20
N PRO A 112 -26.80 10.77 9.66
CA PRO A 112 -26.55 9.36 9.91
C PRO A 112 -26.55 8.56 8.60
N PHE A 113 -25.55 7.69 8.44
CA PHE A 113 -25.48 6.68 7.39
C PHE A 113 -25.18 5.31 8.02
N ASP A 114 -25.44 4.23 7.28
CA ASP A 114 -25.08 2.88 7.73
C ASP A 114 -23.55 2.70 7.88
N SER A 115 -22.78 3.54 7.19
CA SER A 115 -21.31 3.55 7.17
C SER A 115 -20.65 4.22 8.36
N GLY A 116 -21.39 5.07 9.08
CA GLY A 116 -20.85 6.17 9.86
C GLY A 116 -21.69 7.44 9.73
N GLU A 117 -21.13 8.59 10.06
CA GLU A 117 -21.85 9.85 10.03
C GLU A 117 -21.07 10.95 9.32
N VAL A 118 -21.79 11.92 8.77
CA VAL A 118 -21.21 13.16 8.25
C VAL A 118 -21.59 14.30 9.16
N ARG A 119 -20.58 15.07 9.59
CA ARG A 119 -20.74 16.34 10.29
C ARG A 119 -20.48 17.47 9.31
N ALA A 120 -21.44 18.38 9.18
CA ALA A 120 -21.34 19.50 8.25
C ALA A 120 -21.72 20.82 8.93
N HIS A 121 -20.97 21.88 8.63
CA HIS A 121 -21.22 23.23 9.10
C HIS A 121 -21.63 24.12 7.93
N LEU A 122 -22.56 25.03 8.18
CA LEU A 122 -22.92 26.09 7.24
C LEU A 122 -22.29 27.39 7.73
N GLU A 123 -21.33 27.88 6.96
CA GLU A 123 -20.65 29.14 7.23
C GLU A 123 -20.95 30.14 6.11
N SER A 124 -21.14 31.41 6.47
CA SER A 124 -21.32 32.47 5.48
C SER A 124 -19.99 33.15 5.21
N ASN A 125 -19.58 33.13 3.94
CA ASN A 125 -18.41 33.87 3.47
C ASN A 125 -18.75 35.31 3.06
N SER A 126 -20.02 35.74 3.18
CA SER A 126 -20.46 37.08 2.76
C SER A 126 -19.81 38.23 3.51
N GLY A 127 -19.19 37.96 4.66
CA GLY A 127 -18.45 38.94 5.46
C GLY A 127 -16.96 39.02 5.14
N LEU A 128 -16.47 38.17 4.23
CA LEU A 128 -15.06 38.16 3.82
C LEU A 128 -14.84 39.13 2.65
N ILE A 129 -13.65 39.68 2.57
CA ILE A 129 -13.22 40.50 1.43
C ILE A 129 -12.89 39.55 0.28
N ASP A 130 -13.58 39.69 -0.85
CA ASP A 130 -13.29 38.94 -2.08
C ASP A 130 -12.02 39.50 -2.72
N VAL A 131 -10.90 38.81 -2.55
CA VAL A 131 -9.60 39.20 -3.09
C VAL A 131 -9.62 39.34 -4.62
N ASN A 132 -10.49 38.62 -5.31
CA ASN A 132 -10.58 38.70 -6.78
C ASN A 132 -11.32 39.96 -7.25
N ALA A 133 -12.20 40.53 -6.44
CA ALA A 133 -13.06 41.66 -6.82
C ALA A 133 -12.81 42.94 -6.02
N ALA A 134 -12.08 42.86 -4.91
CA ALA A 134 -11.77 44.00 -4.06
C ALA A 134 -11.00 45.08 -4.84
N SER A 135 -11.28 46.35 -4.51
CA SER A 135 -10.47 47.47 -4.97
C SER A 135 -9.14 47.50 -4.23
N ASP A 136 -8.14 48.11 -4.87
CA ASP A 136 -6.87 48.52 -4.28
C ASP A 136 -7.05 49.18 -2.91
N VAL A 137 -7.99 50.14 -2.80
CA VAL A 137 -8.29 50.85 -1.55
C VAL A 137 -8.83 49.91 -0.46
N LEU A 138 -9.64 48.91 -0.83
CA LEU A 138 -10.20 47.96 0.12
C LEU A 138 -9.12 46.97 0.60
N LEU A 139 -8.28 46.47 -0.30
CA LEU A 139 -7.14 45.61 0.04
C LEU A 139 -6.13 46.37 0.91
N ALA A 140 -5.80 47.61 0.55
CA ALA A 140 -4.92 48.47 1.33
C ALA A 140 -5.45 48.66 2.76
N SER A 141 -6.73 49.03 2.92
CA SER A 141 -7.33 49.22 4.24
C SER A 141 -7.44 47.93 5.06
N MET A 142 -7.60 46.78 4.42
CA MET A 142 -7.51 45.47 5.07
C MET A 142 -6.11 45.24 5.63
N PHE A 143 -5.06 45.44 4.83
CA PHE A 143 -3.67 45.26 5.29
C PHE A 143 -3.26 46.29 6.35
N ASP A 144 -3.74 47.54 6.24
CA ASP A 144 -3.57 48.54 7.30
C ASP A 144 -4.18 48.06 8.62
N SER A 145 -5.36 47.44 8.59
CA SER A 145 -6.02 46.91 9.79
C SER A 145 -5.26 45.74 10.43
N LEU A 146 -4.44 45.04 9.64
CA LEU A 146 -3.55 43.97 10.09
C LEU A 146 -2.20 44.51 10.61
N GLY A 147 -1.96 45.82 10.51
CA GLY A 147 -0.76 46.48 11.03
C GLY A 147 0.47 46.38 10.13
N LEU A 148 0.28 46.15 8.83
CA LEU A 148 1.37 46.16 7.86
C LEU A 148 1.87 47.58 7.63
N ASP A 149 3.17 47.72 7.33
CA ASP A 149 3.74 49.01 6.96
C ASP A 149 3.38 49.41 5.52
N GLU A 150 3.66 50.67 5.18
CA GLU A 150 3.30 51.26 3.89
C GLU A 150 3.90 50.50 2.70
N GLN A 151 5.15 50.06 2.84
CA GLN A 151 5.88 49.38 1.78
C GLN A 151 5.29 47.99 1.56
N GLN A 152 5.16 47.20 2.63
CA GLN A 152 4.60 45.85 2.59
C GLN A 152 3.17 45.83 2.06
N ARG A 153 2.35 46.81 2.47
CA ARG A 153 0.99 46.93 1.95
C ARG A 153 0.98 47.20 0.45
N ASN A 154 1.77 48.16 -0.02
CA ASN A 154 1.80 48.52 -1.43
C ASN A 154 2.32 47.35 -2.28
N GLU A 155 3.37 46.67 -1.82
CA GLU A 155 3.89 45.46 -2.47
C GLU A 155 2.81 44.37 -2.59
N LEU A 156 2.09 44.05 -1.50
CA LEU A 156 1.05 43.03 -1.51
C LEU A 156 -0.18 43.41 -2.34
N VAL A 157 -0.60 44.68 -2.29
CA VAL A 157 -1.72 45.16 -3.11
C VAL A 157 -1.35 45.06 -4.58
N ASP A 158 -0.21 45.61 -4.98
CA ASP A 158 0.25 45.58 -6.37
C ASP A 158 0.44 44.13 -6.87
N SER A 159 1.04 43.25 -6.05
CA SER A 159 1.19 41.82 -6.40
C SER A 159 -0.15 41.09 -6.57
N ILE A 160 -1.18 41.43 -5.78
CA ILE A 160 -2.53 40.85 -5.94
C ILE A 160 -3.20 41.37 -7.21
N LEU A 161 -2.93 42.63 -7.58
CA LEU A 161 -3.47 43.23 -8.80
C LEU A 161 -2.85 42.59 -10.05
N ASP A 162 -1.53 42.43 -10.08
CA ASP A 162 -0.79 41.74 -11.16
C ASP A 162 -1.28 40.30 -11.31
N TRP A 163 -1.37 39.55 -10.20
CA TRP A 163 -1.89 38.17 -10.23
C TRP A 163 -3.32 38.05 -10.82
N ARG A 164 -4.13 39.11 -10.70
CA ARG A 164 -5.52 39.11 -11.18
C ARG A 164 -5.61 39.43 -12.66
N ASP A 165 -4.71 40.26 -13.17
CA ASP A 165 -4.83 40.73 -14.54
C ASP A 165 -4.33 39.66 -15.54
N ILE A 166 -4.32 40.02 -16.82
CA ILE A 166 -4.03 39.08 -17.92
C ILE A 166 -2.71 39.42 -18.61
N ASP A 167 -2.10 40.54 -18.24
CA ASP A 167 -0.85 40.95 -18.84
C ASP A 167 0.31 40.56 -17.93
N ASP A 168 1.53 40.79 -18.41
CA ASP A 168 2.76 40.46 -17.69
C ASP A 168 3.51 41.79 -17.38
N VAL A 169 2.78 42.87 -17.13
CA VAL A 169 3.35 44.20 -16.85
C VAL A 169 3.17 44.54 -15.37
N PRO A 170 4.25 44.47 -14.58
CA PRO A 170 4.14 44.67 -13.14
C PRO A 170 3.71 46.10 -12.80
N HIS A 171 2.84 46.23 -11.81
CA HIS A 171 2.62 47.49 -11.11
C HIS A 171 3.91 47.96 -10.40
N LEU A 172 3.92 49.20 -9.89
CA LEU A 172 5.14 49.84 -9.38
C LEU A 172 5.88 49.02 -8.30
N ASN A 173 5.13 48.36 -7.41
CA ASN A 173 5.67 47.46 -6.38
C ASN A 173 5.16 46.03 -6.56
N GLY A 174 4.68 45.72 -7.77
CA GLY A 174 4.05 44.46 -8.11
C GLY A 174 5.04 43.36 -8.43
N ALA A 175 4.52 42.20 -8.83
CA ALA A 175 5.27 40.99 -9.12
C ALA A 175 4.59 40.20 -10.24
N GLU A 176 5.38 39.72 -11.18
CA GLU A 176 4.90 38.93 -12.32
C GLU A 176 5.42 37.49 -12.28
N VAL A 177 5.07 36.68 -13.28
CA VAL A 177 5.48 35.26 -13.38
C VAL A 177 6.97 35.01 -13.14
N ASP A 178 7.85 35.96 -13.51
CA ASP A 178 9.30 35.86 -13.35
C ASP A 178 9.77 36.09 -11.89
N ASP A 179 8.92 36.66 -11.03
CA ASP A 179 9.21 36.98 -9.63
C ASP A 179 8.74 35.90 -8.64
N TYR A 180 7.98 34.89 -9.10
CA TYR A 180 7.43 33.77 -8.30
C TYR A 180 8.26 32.47 -8.40
#